data_AF-A0A1I1SZJ6-F1
#
_entry.id   AF-A0A1I1SZJ6-F1
#
_cell.length_a   1.000
_cell.length_b   1.000
_cell.length_c   1.000
_cell.angle_alpha   90.00
_cell.angle_beta   90.00
_cell.angle_gamma   90.00
#
_symmetry.space_group_name_H-M   'P 1'
#
loop_
_entity.id
_entity.type
_entity.pdbx_description
1 polymer ?
#
loop_
_entity_poly.entity_id
_entity_poly.type
_entity_poly.pdbx_seq_one_letter_code
_entity_poly.pdbx_strand_id
1 'polypeptide(L)'
;MEFFKKSDLTDALKVEINSSGWMIDAKELRKFFEIEYSLTLGDTLSQFNNILNQFVPTVVNERPSKEQMELMYASLSKSDSENPNKKYCFGVKMNREGHRRSSFNDNKTRLLRPNLYKYFADGKTIIFYFSSKSIKSYLCRLTKSLISSML
;
A
#
# COMPACT_ATOMS: atom_id res chain seq x y z
N MET A 1 5.79 4.19 6.77
CA MET A 1 5.84 2.73 7.02
C MET A 1 4.65 2.35 7.88
N GLU A 2 4.14 1.13 7.73
CA GLU A 2 3.05 0.61 8.56
C GLU A 2 3.46 -0.75 9.13
N PHE A 3 3.32 -0.92 10.44
CA PHE A 3 3.51 -2.17 11.14
C PHE A 3 2.16 -2.75 11.55
N PHE A 4 2.08 -4.08 11.59
CA PHE A 4 0.90 -4.82 12.01
C PHE A 4 1.29 -5.84 13.07
N LYS A 5 0.47 -6.01 14.11
CA LYS A 5 0.64 -7.14 15.02
C LYS A 5 0.15 -8.41 14.33
N LYS A 6 0.97 -9.47 14.33
CA LYS A 6 0.57 -10.76 13.73
C LYS A 6 -0.69 -11.35 14.40
N SER A 7 -0.89 -11.09 15.69
CA SER A 7 -2.06 -11.53 16.46
C SER A 7 -3.32 -10.72 16.16
N ASP A 8 -3.18 -9.45 15.78
CA ASP A 8 -4.28 -8.55 15.46
C ASP A 8 -3.88 -7.58 14.35
N LEU A 9 -4.33 -7.90 13.13
CA LEU A 9 -4.03 -7.11 11.93
C LEU A 9 -4.81 -5.79 11.85
N THR A 10 -5.72 -5.54 12.80
CA THR A 10 -6.41 -4.26 12.93
C THR A 10 -5.64 -3.27 13.79
N ASP A 11 -4.75 -3.76 14.67
CA ASP A 11 -3.81 -2.97 15.45
C ASP A 11 -2.55 -2.69 14.62
N ALA A 12 -2.50 -1.48 14.06
CA ALA A 12 -1.44 -1.05 13.16
C ALA A 12 -0.79 0.25 13.61
N LEU A 13 0.53 0.27 13.58
CA LEU A 13 1.35 1.45 13.88
C LEU A 13 1.82 2.08 12.56
N LYS A 14 1.34 3.29 12.28
CA LYS A 14 1.74 4.07 11.12
C LYS A 14 2.80 5.09 11.51
N VAL A 15 3.98 4.98 10.92
CA VAL A 15 5.14 5.82 11.25
C VAL A 15 5.69 6.47 9.99
N GLU A 16 5.94 7.78 10.05
CA GLU A 16 6.68 8.48 9.02
C GLU A 16 8.18 8.14 9.12
N ILE A 17 8.83 7.94 7.98
CA ILE A 17 10.26 7.66 7.91
C ILE A 17 10.91 8.70 7.01
N ASN A 18 12.04 9.26 7.43
CA ASN A 18 12.89 10.11 6.62
C ASN A 18 14.37 9.67 6.73
N SER A 19 15.30 10.47 6.20
CA SER A 19 16.73 10.20 6.25
C SER A 19 17.30 10.11 7.67
N SER A 20 16.60 10.68 8.65
CA SER A 20 16.97 10.62 10.07
C SER A 20 16.34 9.43 10.80
N GLY A 21 15.58 8.59 10.10
CA GLY A 21 14.92 7.41 10.66
C GLY A 21 13.43 7.60 10.91
N TRP A 22 12.93 6.97 11.97
CA TRP A 22 11.51 6.86 12.31
C TRP A 22 11.05 8.07 13.12
N MET A 23 9.97 8.72 12.67
CA MET A 23 9.37 9.86 13.36
C MET A 23 8.28 9.38 14.32
N ILE A 24 8.70 8.75 15.42
CA ILE A 24 7.81 8.21 16.47
C ILE A 24 8.42 8.42 17.84
N ASP A 25 7.59 8.67 18.85
CA ASP A 25 8.06 8.79 20.22
C ASP A 25 8.39 7.43 20.85
N ALA A 26 9.32 7.47 21.80
CA ALA A 26 9.80 6.33 22.58
C ALA A 26 8.67 5.51 23.24
N LYS A 27 7.63 6.17 23.74
CA LYS A 27 6.55 5.57 24.53
C LYS A 27 5.56 4.85 23.62
N GLU A 28 5.22 5.43 22.48
CA GLU A 28 4.34 4.83 21.48
C GLU A 28 4.97 3.57 20.87
N LEU A 29 6.24 3.67 20.45
CA LEU A 29 7.01 2.53 19.95
C LEU A 29 7.05 1.40 20.99
N ARG A 30 7.41 1.74 22.23
CA ARG A 30 7.46 0.81 23.36
C ARG A 30 6.13 0.10 23.58
N LYS A 31 5.02 0.83 23.59
CA LYS A 31 3.69 0.25 23.80
C LYS A 31 3.30 -0.69 22.67
N PHE A 32 3.57 -0.32 21.42
CA PHE A 32 3.20 -1.15 20.28
C PHE A 32 4.00 -2.45 20.24
N PHE A 33 5.32 -2.38 20.46
CA PHE A 33 6.21 -3.54 20.47
C PHE A 33 6.28 -4.26 21.82
N GLU A 34 5.47 -3.85 22.81
CA GLU A 34 5.36 -4.45 24.14
C GLU A 34 6.71 -4.51 24.88
N ILE A 35 7.53 -3.47 24.71
CA ILE A 35 8.82 -3.33 25.39
C ILE A 35 8.59 -2.86 26.83
N GLU A 36 9.14 -3.54 27.83
CA GLU A 36 9.02 -3.11 29.23
C GLU A 36 9.74 -1.78 29.50
N TYR A 37 9.27 -1.02 30.49
CA TYR A 37 9.93 0.22 30.88
C TYR A 37 11.13 -0.07 31.79
N SER A 38 12.27 0.59 31.55
CA SER A 38 13.47 0.52 32.37
C SER A 38 14.10 1.90 32.52
N LEU A 39 14.99 2.11 33.50
CA LEU A 39 15.69 3.39 33.64
C LEU A 39 16.75 3.61 32.54
N THR A 40 17.22 2.54 31.91
CA THR A 40 18.18 2.53 30.78
C THR A 40 17.50 2.60 29.41
N LEU A 41 16.20 2.89 29.37
CA LEU A 41 15.39 2.71 28.16
C LEU A 41 15.80 3.58 26.97
N GLY A 42 16.42 4.75 27.23
CA GLY A 42 16.93 5.60 26.15
C GLY A 42 17.96 4.88 25.27
N ASP A 43 18.86 4.12 25.90
CA ASP A 43 19.86 3.30 25.20
C ASP A 43 19.19 2.11 24.52
N THR A 44 18.22 1.46 25.18
CA THR A 44 17.46 0.32 24.62
C THR A 44 16.69 0.71 23.36
N LEU A 45 16.04 1.87 23.34
CA LEU A 45 15.28 2.34 22.18
C LEU A 45 16.20 2.80 21.04
N SER A 46 17.34 3.40 21.37
CA SER A 46 18.36 3.74 20.37
C SER A 46 18.92 2.48 19.72
N GLN A 47 19.23 1.44 20.51
CA GLN A 47 19.67 0.14 20.00
C GLN A 47 18.58 -0.55 19.18
N PHE A 48 17.33 -0.53 19.65
CA PHE A 48 16.20 -1.08 18.92
C PHE A 48 16.01 -0.38 17.57
N ASN A 49 16.03 0.96 17.53
CA ASN A 49 15.94 1.71 16.28
C ASN A 49 17.12 1.41 15.35
N ASN A 50 18.34 1.29 15.88
CA ASN A 50 19.51 0.92 15.08
C ASN A 50 19.38 -0.47 14.45
N ILE A 51 18.88 -1.46 15.20
CA ILE A 51 18.61 -2.80 14.69
C ILE A 51 17.46 -2.76 13.66
N LEU A 52 16.35 -2.11 13.99
CA LEU A 52 15.17 -2.04 13.13
C LEU A 52 15.47 -1.34 11.80
N ASN A 53 16.33 -0.32 11.81
CA ASN A 53 16.84 0.35 10.61
C ASN A 53 17.56 -0.61 9.65
N GLN A 54 18.23 -1.65 10.16
CA GLN A 54 18.88 -2.67 9.32
C GLN A 54 17.89 -3.57 8.59
N PHE A 55 16.64 -3.64 9.06
CA PHE A 55 15.58 -4.44 8.46
C PHE A 55 14.63 -3.62 7.57
N VAL A 56 14.85 -2.31 7.40
CA VAL A 56 14.06 -1.50 6.47
C VAL A 56 14.33 -2.00 5.04
N PRO A 57 13.31 -2.49 4.32
CA PRO A 57 13.53 -2.98 2.96
C PRO A 57 13.96 -1.83 2.04
N THR A 58 15.11 -1.97 1.39
CA THR A 58 15.60 -1.02 0.38
C THR A 58 15.00 -1.29 -1.01
N VAL A 59 14.43 -2.48 -1.19
CA VAL A 59 13.73 -2.91 -2.41
C VAL A 59 12.35 -3.44 -2.04
N VAL A 60 11.40 -3.28 -2.96
CA VAL A 60 10.05 -3.81 -2.80
C VAL A 60 10.09 -5.33 -2.96
N ASN A 61 9.49 -6.06 -2.02
CA ASN A 61 9.27 -7.50 -2.18
C ASN A 61 8.27 -7.74 -3.32
N GLU A 62 8.73 -8.31 -4.44
CA GLU A 62 7.89 -8.61 -5.60
C GLU A 62 6.95 -9.81 -5.38
N ARG A 63 7.18 -10.61 -4.33
CA ARG A 63 6.41 -11.84 -4.03
C ARG A 63 5.94 -11.85 -2.57
N PRO A 64 5.07 -10.90 -2.16
CA PRO A 64 4.48 -10.94 -0.83
C PRO A 64 3.63 -12.20 -0.64
N SER A 65 3.57 -12.71 0.58
CA SER A 65 2.63 -13.77 0.94
C SER A 65 1.19 -13.32 0.72
N LYS A 66 0.23 -14.26 0.67
CA LYS A 66 -1.19 -13.92 0.52
C LYS A 66 -1.67 -12.97 1.63
N GLU A 67 -1.27 -13.23 2.87
CA GLU A 67 -1.59 -12.39 4.03
C GLU A 67 -0.99 -10.98 3.89
N GLN A 68 0.28 -10.89 3.53
CA GLN A 68 0.95 -9.61 3.28
C GLN A 68 0.26 -8.84 2.14
N MET A 69 -0.10 -9.52 1.05
CA MET A 69 -0.80 -8.93 -0.07
C MET A 69 -2.17 -8.37 0.36
N GLU A 70 -2.92 -9.11 1.19
CA GLU A 70 -4.20 -8.68 1.75
C GLU A 70 -4.07 -7.42 2.60
N LEU A 71 -3.05 -7.35 3.47
CA LEU A 71 -2.75 -6.16 4.26
C LEU A 71 -2.37 -4.96 3.40
N MET A 72 -1.48 -5.17 2.42
CA MET A 72 -1.00 -4.12 1.53
C MET A 72 -2.15 -3.48 0.75
N TYR A 73 -2.99 -4.26 0.06
CA TYR A 73 -4.09 -3.63 -0.69
C TYR A 73 -5.17 -3.05 0.23
N ALA A 74 -5.38 -3.60 1.43
CA ALA A 74 -6.32 -3.05 2.39
C ALA A 74 -5.87 -1.66 2.87
N SER A 75 -4.60 -1.52 3.26
CA SER A 75 -3.99 -0.24 3.61
C SER A 75 -4.05 0.78 2.46
N LEU A 76 -3.69 0.35 1.24
CA LEU A 76 -3.79 1.20 0.04
C LEU A 76 -5.23 1.64 -0.23
N SER A 77 -6.22 0.76 -0.02
CA SER A 77 -7.63 1.12 -0.20
C SER A 77 -8.09 2.14 0.84
N LYS A 78 -7.78 1.93 2.12
CA LYS A 78 -8.14 2.88 3.18
C LYS A 78 -7.53 4.26 2.92
N SER A 79 -6.28 4.30 2.48
CA SER A 79 -5.56 5.55 2.18
C SER A 79 -6.15 6.31 0.98
N ASP A 80 -6.83 5.60 0.06
CA ASP A 80 -7.54 6.16 -1.09
C ASP A 80 -9.05 6.41 -0.78
N SER A 81 -9.46 6.34 0.49
CA SER A 81 -10.86 6.41 0.94
C SER A 81 -11.79 5.36 0.29
N GLU A 82 -11.23 4.21 -0.08
CA GLU A 82 -11.93 3.11 -0.74
C GLU A 82 -12.22 1.94 0.19
N ASN A 83 -13.25 1.16 -0.14
CA ASN A 83 -13.59 -0.05 0.61
C ASN A 83 -12.46 -1.10 0.45
N PRO A 84 -11.83 -1.58 1.54
CA PRO A 84 -10.76 -2.59 1.49
C PRO A 84 -11.14 -3.87 0.76
N ASN A 85 -12.43 -4.25 0.77
CA ASN A 85 -12.90 -5.46 0.11
C ASN A 85 -12.91 -5.34 -1.43
N LYS A 86 -12.77 -4.13 -1.99
CA LYS A 86 -12.71 -3.92 -3.44
C LYS A 86 -11.35 -4.33 -4.01
N LYS A 87 -11.19 -5.62 -4.31
CA LYS A 87 -9.94 -6.20 -4.84
C LYS A 87 -9.99 -6.60 -6.32
N TYR A 88 -11.16 -6.59 -6.95
CA TYR A 88 -11.31 -7.02 -8.34
C TYR A 88 -11.32 -5.82 -9.28
N CYS A 89 -10.21 -5.60 -10.01
CA CYS A 89 -10.17 -4.56 -11.04
C CYS A 89 -11.10 -4.93 -12.20
N PHE A 90 -12.05 -4.05 -12.52
CA PHE A 90 -13.07 -4.29 -13.56
C PHE A 90 -13.02 -3.28 -14.71
N GLY A 91 -12.18 -2.24 -14.63
CA GLY A 91 -12.07 -1.26 -15.69
C GLY A 91 -11.00 -0.20 -15.44
N VAL A 92 -10.73 0.59 -16.49
CA VAL A 92 -9.87 1.78 -16.47
C VAL A 92 -10.61 2.94 -17.10
N LYS A 93 -10.30 4.16 -16.67
CA LYS A 93 -10.88 5.40 -17.24
C LYS A 93 -9.84 6.52 -17.17
N MET A 94 -9.92 7.46 -18.09
CA MET A 94 -9.29 8.76 -17.87
C MET A 94 -9.95 9.48 -16.70
N ASN A 95 -9.13 10.10 -15.88
CA ASN A 95 -9.55 10.97 -14.80
C ASN A 95 -10.18 12.25 -15.37
N ARG A 96 -10.81 13.03 -14.49
CA ARG A 96 -11.20 14.41 -14.82
C ARG A 96 -9.97 15.20 -15.24
N GLU A 97 -10.16 16.18 -16.11
CA GLU A 97 -9.08 17.06 -16.55
C GLU A 97 -8.34 17.67 -15.35
N GLY A 98 -7.01 17.75 -15.45
CA GLY A 98 -6.14 18.22 -14.38
C GLY A 98 -5.89 17.24 -13.23
N HIS A 99 -6.57 16.08 -13.19
CA HIS A 99 -6.42 15.13 -12.09
C HIS A 99 -5.58 13.92 -12.48
N ARG A 100 -4.72 13.47 -11.55
CA ARG A 100 -3.82 12.32 -11.74
C ARG A 100 -4.22 11.16 -10.85
N ARG A 101 -3.84 9.94 -11.24
CA ARG A 101 -3.95 8.71 -10.46
C ARG A 101 -3.21 8.91 -9.13
N SER A 102 -3.86 8.58 -8.01
CA SER A 102 -3.23 8.62 -6.70
C SER A 102 -2.10 7.58 -6.60
N SER A 103 -1.10 7.84 -5.75
CA SER A 103 -0.05 6.85 -5.46
C SER A 103 -0.62 5.55 -4.90
N PHE A 104 -1.74 5.63 -4.17
CA PHE A 104 -2.44 4.47 -3.62
C PHE A 104 -3.09 3.62 -4.71
N ASN A 105 -3.81 4.23 -5.66
CA ASN A 105 -4.38 3.53 -6.82
C ASN A 105 -3.28 2.93 -7.72
N ASP A 106 -2.18 3.67 -7.94
CA ASP A 106 -1.00 3.24 -8.68
C ASP A 106 -0.39 1.97 -8.06
N ASN A 107 -0.06 2.03 -6.76
CA ASN A 107 0.52 0.90 -6.01
C ASN A 107 -0.44 -0.30 -5.93
N LYS A 108 -1.74 -0.06 -5.70
CA LYS A 108 -2.75 -1.13 -5.62
C LYS A 108 -2.89 -1.86 -6.95
N THR A 109 -2.82 -1.12 -8.07
CA THR A 109 -2.88 -1.70 -9.41
C THR A 109 -1.62 -2.48 -9.74
N ARG A 110 -0.44 -1.94 -9.40
CA ARG A 110 0.83 -2.65 -9.57
C ARG A 110 0.84 -3.97 -8.79
N LEU A 111 0.28 -3.98 -7.58
CA LEU A 111 0.17 -5.17 -6.73
C LEU A 111 -0.84 -6.20 -7.27
N LEU A 112 -2.06 -5.77 -7.61
CA LEU A 112 -3.16 -6.69 -7.93
C LEU A 112 -3.27 -7.05 -9.42
N ARG A 113 -2.74 -6.22 -10.33
CA ARG A 113 -2.84 -6.38 -11.79
C ARG A 113 -1.56 -5.92 -12.49
N PRO A 114 -0.40 -6.53 -12.20
CA PRO A 114 0.90 -6.08 -12.71
C PRO A 114 0.96 -6.01 -14.25
N ASN A 115 0.38 -6.98 -14.95
CA ASN A 115 0.35 -6.96 -16.42
C ASN A 115 -0.46 -5.79 -16.98
N LEU A 116 -1.63 -5.49 -16.39
CA LEU A 116 -2.45 -4.36 -16.81
C LEU A 116 -1.77 -3.02 -16.48
N TYR A 117 -1.10 -2.95 -15.32
CA TYR A 117 -0.34 -1.76 -14.91
C TYR A 117 0.73 -1.39 -15.93
N LYS A 118 1.49 -2.37 -16.45
CA LYS A 118 2.55 -2.14 -17.44
C LYS A 118 2.07 -1.36 -18.68
N TYR A 119 0.85 -1.62 -19.16
CA TYR A 119 0.28 -0.93 -20.33
C TYR A 119 -0.04 0.56 -20.08
N PHE A 120 -0.29 0.94 -18.82
CA PHE A 120 -0.79 2.26 -18.45
C PHE A 120 0.07 2.90 -17.34
N ALA A 121 1.34 2.48 -17.24
CA ALA A 121 2.24 2.93 -16.19
C ALA A 121 2.54 4.44 -16.31
N ASP A 122 2.75 4.89 -17.55
CA ASP A 122 3.11 6.26 -17.92
C ASP A 122 1.89 7.19 -18.00
N GLY A 123 0.72 6.63 -18.30
CA GLY A 123 -0.57 7.34 -18.35
C GLY A 123 -1.07 7.72 -16.95
N LYS A 124 -0.43 8.69 -16.29
CA LYS A 124 -0.80 9.10 -14.92
C LYS A 124 -2.19 9.73 -14.82
N THR A 125 -2.87 10.03 -15.92
CA THR A 125 -4.28 10.45 -15.95
C THR A 125 -5.26 9.27 -15.99
N ILE A 126 -4.79 8.02 -16.11
CA ILE A 126 -5.64 6.82 -16.18
C ILE A 126 -5.79 6.23 -14.78
N ILE A 127 -7.04 6.02 -14.34
CA ILE A 127 -7.39 5.41 -13.05
C ILE A 127 -7.96 4.00 -13.24
N PHE A 128 -7.71 3.12 -12.27
CA PHE A 128 -8.19 1.75 -12.21
C PHE A 128 -9.33 1.62 -11.21
N TYR A 129 -10.43 1.01 -11.64
CA TYR A 129 -11.59 0.79 -10.78
C TYR A 129 -11.65 -0.63 -10.25
N PHE A 130 -11.96 -0.74 -8.96
CA PHE A 130 -12.04 -2.01 -8.23
C PHE A 130 -13.43 -2.24 -7.65
N SER A 131 -13.84 -3.51 -7.61
CA SER A 131 -15.10 -3.98 -7.04
C SER A 131 -14.83 -5.04 -5.98
N SER A 132 -15.75 -5.19 -5.03
CA SER A 132 -15.73 -6.25 -4.02
C SER A 132 -16.25 -7.59 -4.56
N LYS A 133 -16.96 -7.55 -5.68
CA LYS A 133 -17.45 -8.74 -6.36
C LYS A 133 -16.49 -9.10 -7.49
N SER A 134 -16.13 -10.38 -7.56
CA SER A 134 -15.44 -10.92 -8.73
C SER A 134 -16.40 -10.83 -9.90
N ILE A 135 -16.18 -9.85 -10.76
CA ILE A 135 -16.91 -9.73 -12.01
C ILE A 135 -16.20 -10.67 -12.99
N LYS A 136 -16.57 -11.96 -12.98
CA LYS A 136 -16.17 -12.88 -14.06
C LYS A 136 -16.93 -12.60 -15.37
N SER A 137 -18.04 -11.85 -15.34
CA SER A 137 -19.02 -11.84 -16.45
C SER A 137 -19.60 -10.50 -16.90
N TYR A 138 -19.32 -9.36 -16.25
CA TYR A 138 -19.66 -8.08 -16.90
C TYR A 138 -18.48 -7.69 -17.75
N LEU A 139 -18.57 -8.12 -19.01
CA LEU A 139 -17.95 -7.52 -20.20
C LEU A 139 -16.91 -6.51 -19.81
N CYS A 140 -15.65 -6.92 -19.93
CA CYS A 140 -14.51 -6.04 -20.06
C CYS A 140 -14.84 -4.97 -21.12
N ARG A 141 -15.56 -3.91 -20.74
CA ARG A 141 -15.70 -2.67 -21.51
C ARG A 141 -14.40 -1.88 -21.33
N LEU A 142 -13.27 -2.58 -21.31
CA LEU A 142 -12.00 -2.04 -21.73
C LEU A 142 -12.07 -1.92 -23.26
N THR A 143 -12.67 -0.80 -23.67
CA THR A 143 -12.00 0.12 -24.58
C THR A 143 -11.64 -0.41 -25.97
N LYS A 144 -12.64 -0.52 -26.86
CA LYS A 144 -12.38 -0.16 -28.26
C LYS A 144 -12.02 1.34 -28.40
N SER A 145 -12.54 2.22 -27.53
CA SER A 145 -12.31 3.67 -27.70
C SER A 145 -10.99 4.23 -27.13
N LEU A 146 -10.35 3.60 -26.15
CA LEU A 146 -9.02 4.05 -25.67
C LEU A 146 -7.85 3.36 -26.41
N ILE A 147 -8.05 2.14 -26.94
CA ILE A 147 -7.02 1.47 -27.75
C ILE A 147 -6.96 2.06 -29.17
N SER A 148 -8.10 2.45 -29.75
CA SER A 148 -8.16 3.06 -31.09
C SER A 148 -7.65 4.51 -31.15
N SER A 149 -7.32 5.13 -30.02
CA SER A 149 -6.78 6.50 -29.96
C SER A 149 -5.30 6.54 -29.57
N MET A 150 -4.66 5.38 -29.42
CA MET A 150 -3.23 5.26 -29.05
C MET A 150 -2.42 4.44 -30.09
N LEU A 151 -3.04 4.11 -31.23
CA LEU A 151 -2.42 3.64 -32.47
C LEU A 151 -2.79 4.62 -33.58
#